data_AF-A0A4V3SUT6-F1
#
_entry.id   AF-A0A4V3SUT6-F1
#
_cell.length_a   1.000
_cell.length_b   1.000
_cell.length_c   1.000
_cell.angle_alpha   90.00
_cell.angle_beta   90.00
_cell.angle_gamma   90.00
#
_symmetry.space_group_name_H-M   'P 1'
#
loop_
_entity.id
_entity.type
_entity.pdbx_description
1 polymer ?
#
loop_
_entity_poly.entity_id
_entity_poly.type
_entity_poly.pdbx_seq_one_letter_code
_entity_poly.pdbx_strand_id
1 'polypeptide(L)'
;MSLGFATPPPTDAVSRLSRSLESSEWAALGVPLLRSPREVVGGLHERHLPVPGTAVIAVFGPDERLVASASLVRSTDRPDGWEFRNALLGQLRRIVPHDLRRRAPVRTAALLFCRGGGSDWSEVDGAWMWGLRDACTLHGLRCGAYIVLTPAGWQVLGEGRKGRRPRSPEPSEGAPAELPQGTPPPARPVSAPRTCSRRLAPRTWPEG
;
A
#
# COMPACT_ATOMS: atom_id res chain seq x y z
N MET A 1 -56.69 17.78 2.89
CA MET A 1 -55.40 17.79 2.17
C MET A 1 -54.38 17.11 3.05
N SER A 2 -53.87 15.93 2.66
CA SER A 2 -52.95 15.14 3.49
C SER A 2 -51.52 15.61 3.24
N LEU A 3 -50.89 16.19 4.26
CA LEU A 3 -49.47 16.53 4.23
C LEU A 3 -48.68 15.27 4.58
N GLY A 4 -48.10 14.63 3.57
CA GLY A 4 -47.17 13.52 3.77
C GLY A 4 -45.90 14.03 4.45
N PHE A 5 -45.68 13.62 5.69
CA PHE A 5 -44.40 13.80 6.36
C PHE A 5 -43.37 12.91 5.67
N ALA A 6 -42.45 13.53 4.93
CA ALA A 6 -41.26 12.85 4.45
C ALA A 6 -40.39 12.49 5.67
N THR A 7 -40.12 11.19 5.86
CA THR A 7 -39.18 10.72 6.88
C THR A 7 -37.82 11.40 6.64
N PRO A 8 -37.27 12.14 7.63
CA PRO A 8 -35.95 12.73 7.47
C PRO A 8 -34.92 11.62 7.27
N PRO A 9 -33.92 11.81 6.41
CA PRO A 9 -32.90 10.81 6.20
C PRO A 9 -32.22 10.48 7.53
N PRO A 10 -31.85 9.21 7.78
CA PRO A 10 -31.18 8.83 9.01
C PRO A 10 -29.90 9.66 9.17
N THR A 11 -29.68 10.24 10.36
CA THR A 11 -28.55 11.12 10.70
C THR A 11 -27.18 10.51 10.35
N ASP A 12 -27.08 9.19 10.37
CA ASP A 12 -25.90 8.42 9.98
C ASP A 12 -25.59 8.56 8.47
N ALA A 13 -26.59 8.55 7.60
CA ALA A 13 -26.40 8.77 6.17
C ALA A 13 -25.90 10.20 5.86
N VAL A 14 -26.42 11.21 6.56
CA VAL A 14 -25.97 12.62 6.43
C VAL A 14 -24.53 12.77 6.92
N SER A 15 -24.17 12.09 8.01
CA SER A 15 -22.80 12.07 8.54
C SER A 15 -21.83 11.39 7.59
N ARG A 16 -22.24 10.31 6.91
CA ARG A 16 -21.43 9.62 5.88
C ARG A 16 -21.26 10.43 4.61
N LEU A 17 -22.31 11.11 4.14
CA LEU A 17 -22.23 12.05 3.02
C LEU A 17 -21.23 13.17 3.32
N SER A 18 -21.20 13.68 4.56
CA SER A 18 -20.21 14.67 5.02
C SER A 18 -18.78 14.10 5.12
N ARG A 19 -18.64 12.77 5.07
CA ARG A 19 -17.40 11.99 5.19
C ARG A 19 -17.08 11.20 3.91
N SER A 20 -17.57 11.69 2.80
CA SER A 20 -17.25 11.23 1.45
C SER A 20 -16.78 12.42 0.62
N LEU A 21 -16.09 12.17 -0.48
CA LEU A 21 -15.71 13.18 -1.48
C LEU A 21 -16.16 12.73 -2.85
N GLU A 22 -16.79 13.63 -3.59
CA GLU A 22 -17.14 13.41 -4.99
C GLU A 22 -15.89 13.44 -5.88
N SER A 23 -15.96 12.81 -7.05
CA SER A 23 -14.82 12.79 -7.97
C SER A 23 -14.40 14.19 -8.44
N SER A 24 -15.34 15.12 -8.56
CA SER A 24 -15.09 16.51 -8.96
C SER A 24 -14.43 17.31 -7.84
N GLU A 25 -14.86 17.11 -6.59
CA GLU A 25 -14.25 17.72 -5.41
C GLU A 25 -12.80 17.26 -5.25
N TRP A 26 -12.55 15.96 -5.44
CA TRP A 26 -11.20 15.40 -5.42
C TRP A 26 -10.29 16.00 -6.49
N ALA A 27 -10.80 16.13 -7.73
CA ALA A 27 -10.05 16.77 -8.82
C ALA A 27 -9.73 18.25 -8.50
N ALA A 28 -10.67 18.98 -7.90
CA ALA A 28 -10.50 20.38 -7.54
C ALA A 28 -9.45 20.62 -6.45
N LEU A 29 -9.12 19.61 -5.63
CA LEU A 29 -8.06 19.71 -4.62
C LEU A 29 -6.66 19.81 -5.21
N GLY A 30 -6.48 19.45 -6.49
CA GLY A 30 -5.18 19.53 -7.17
C GLY A 30 -4.08 18.75 -6.45
N VAL A 31 -4.37 17.53 -6.00
CA VAL A 31 -3.42 16.70 -5.24
C VAL A 31 -2.10 16.55 -5.99
N PRO A 32 -0.93 16.56 -5.32
CA PRO A 32 0.37 16.46 -5.97
C PRO A 32 0.46 15.22 -6.86
N LEU A 33 0.80 15.46 -8.12
CA LEU A 33 0.90 14.42 -9.13
C LEU A 33 2.13 13.56 -8.89
N LEU A 34 1.97 12.24 -8.99
CA LEU A 34 3.11 11.33 -9.02
C LEU A 34 3.85 11.50 -10.34
N ARG A 35 5.18 11.61 -10.36
CA ARG A 35 5.94 11.64 -11.62
C ARG A 35 5.69 10.42 -12.51
N SER A 36 5.77 9.22 -11.94
CA SER A 36 5.59 7.96 -12.65
C SER A 36 4.58 7.04 -11.94
N PRO A 37 3.26 7.22 -12.14
CA PRO A 37 2.25 6.37 -11.51
C PRO A 37 2.41 4.90 -11.89
N ARG A 38 2.88 4.61 -13.11
CA ARG A 38 3.11 3.23 -13.58
C ARG A 38 4.13 2.50 -12.71
N GLU A 39 5.27 3.14 -12.44
CA GLU A 39 6.32 2.56 -11.59
C GLU A 39 5.86 2.42 -10.15
N VAL A 40 5.14 3.42 -9.63
CA VAL A 40 4.55 3.37 -8.29
C VAL A 40 3.60 2.19 -8.15
N VAL A 41 2.66 2.04 -9.08
CA VAL A 41 1.69 0.93 -9.05
C VAL A 41 2.39 -0.41 -9.21
N GLY A 42 3.38 -0.53 -10.11
CA GLY A 42 4.19 -1.74 -10.26
C GLY A 42 4.91 -2.12 -8.97
N GLY A 43 5.66 -1.19 -8.38
CA GLY A 43 6.41 -1.44 -7.14
C GLY A 43 5.53 -1.72 -5.92
N LEU A 44 4.35 -1.09 -5.81
CA LEU A 44 3.39 -1.41 -4.77
C LEU A 44 2.73 -2.78 -4.99
N HIS A 45 2.43 -3.13 -6.25
CA HIS A 45 1.85 -4.43 -6.59
C HIS A 45 2.83 -5.56 -6.30
N GLU A 46 4.10 -5.44 -6.69
CA GLU A 46 5.14 -6.43 -6.39
C GLU A 46 5.39 -6.60 -4.89
N ARG A 47 5.35 -5.50 -4.12
CA ARG A 47 5.62 -5.53 -2.67
C ARG A 47 4.47 -6.09 -1.85
N HIS A 48 3.22 -5.74 -2.19
CA HIS A 48 2.05 -6.06 -1.35
C HIS A 48 1.17 -7.18 -1.93
N LEU A 49 1.37 -7.55 -3.21
CA LEU A 49 0.54 -8.50 -3.95
C LEU A 49 -0.97 -8.34 -3.65
N PRO A 50 -1.52 -7.11 -3.82
CA PRO A 50 -2.82 -6.77 -3.28
C PRO A 50 -3.94 -7.54 -3.99
N VAL A 51 -4.76 -8.24 -3.19
CA VAL A 51 -5.99 -8.87 -3.66
C VAL A 51 -7.14 -7.86 -3.65
N PRO A 52 -8.23 -8.08 -4.43
CA PRO A 52 -9.42 -7.25 -4.37
C PRO A 52 -9.92 -7.02 -2.92
N GLY A 53 -10.24 -5.77 -2.58
CA GLY A 53 -10.57 -5.34 -1.21
C GLY A 53 -9.36 -4.81 -0.42
N THR A 54 -8.14 -4.91 -0.96
CA THR A 54 -6.93 -4.41 -0.30
C THR A 54 -6.68 -2.94 -0.66
N ALA A 55 -6.47 -2.10 0.35
CA ALA A 55 -5.92 -0.76 0.22
C ALA A 55 -4.46 -0.73 0.67
N VAL A 56 -3.59 -0.07 -0.10
CA VAL A 56 -2.18 0.10 0.19
C VAL A 56 -1.88 1.59 0.30
N ILE A 57 -1.55 2.05 1.50
CA ILE A 57 -1.06 3.41 1.70
C ILE A 57 0.45 3.46 1.47
N ALA A 58 0.89 4.42 0.68
CA ALA A 58 2.28 4.65 0.33
C ALA A 58 2.69 6.07 0.70
N VAL A 59 3.86 6.23 1.32
CA VAL A 59 4.42 7.52 1.70
C VAL A 59 5.68 7.76 0.90
N PHE A 60 5.74 8.91 0.23
CA PHE A 60 6.84 9.36 -0.60
C PHE A 60 7.61 10.48 0.07
N GLY A 61 8.92 10.46 -0.11
CA GLY A 61 9.83 11.52 0.30
C GLY A 61 9.65 12.80 -0.53
N PRO A 62 10.42 13.85 -0.21
CA PRO A 62 10.44 15.08 -1.01
C PRO A 62 10.97 14.87 -2.43
N ASP A 63 11.77 13.82 -2.63
CA ASP A 63 12.32 13.36 -3.90
C ASP A 63 11.38 12.40 -4.67
N GLU A 64 10.14 12.25 -4.19
CA GLU A 64 9.12 11.34 -4.74
C GLU A 64 9.54 9.85 -4.71
N ARG A 65 10.54 9.50 -3.91
CA ARG A 65 10.91 8.10 -3.68
C ARG A 65 10.04 7.48 -2.60
N LEU A 66 9.68 6.22 -2.77
CA LEU A 66 8.89 5.48 -1.78
C LEU A 66 9.69 5.34 -0.48
N VAL A 67 9.20 5.93 0.61
CA VAL A 67 9.80 5.87 1.95
C VAL A 67 9.22 4.72 2.74
N ALA A 68 7.90 4.54 2.69
CA ALA A 68 7.23 3.46 3.40
C ALA A 68 5.89 3.11 2.74
N SER A 69 5.38 1.92 3.03
CA SER A 69 4.07 1.50 2.57
C SER A 69 3.47 0.45 3.50
N ALA A 70 2.14 0.39 3.58
CA ALA A 70 1.41 -0.61 4.34
C ALA A 70 0.12 -1.00 3.63
N SER A 71 -0.21 -2.29 3.67
CA SER A 71 -1.49 -2.83 3.23
C SER A 71 -2.49 -2.88 4.38
N LEU A 72 -3.77 -2.64 4.09
CA LEU A 72 -4.89 -2.86 4.98
C LEU A 72 -6.10 -3.37 4.20
N VAL A 73 -6.93 -4.15 4.88
CA VAL A 73 -8.21 -4.65 4.37
C VAL A 73 -9.33 -4.08 5.23
N ARG A 74 -10.38 -3.54 4.61
CA ARG A 74 -11.57 -3.03 5.29
C ARG A 74 -12.82 -3.44 4.54
N SER A 75 -13.92 -3.64 5.28
CA SER A 75 -15.22 -3.84 4.64
C SER A 75 -15.58 -2.59 3.84
N THR A 76 -16.11 -2.82 2.65
CA THR A 76 -16.61 -1.78 1.74
C THR A 76 -18.12 -1.86 1.57
N ASP A 77 -18.80 -2.68 2.38
CA ASP A 77 -20.25 -2.90 2.29
C ASP A 77 -21.04 -1.67 2.75
N ARG A 78 -20.49 -0.94 3.73
CA ARG A 78 -21.00 0.33 4.22
C ARG A 78 -19.84 1.29 4.39
N PRO A 79 -19.40 1.97 3.31
CA PRO A 79 -18.23 2.84 3.38
C PRO A 79 -18.49 4.03 4.33
N ASP A 80 -17.58 4.22 5.29
CA ASP A 80 -17.52 5.41 6.15
C ASP A 80 -16.10 5.96 6.13
N GLY A 81 -15.95 7.21 5.67
CA GLY A 81 -14.66 7.88 5.61
C GLY A 81 -13.98 8.02 6.97
N TRP A 82 -14.73 8.09 8.08
CA TRP A 82 -14.15 8.15 9.42
C TRP A 82 -13.46 6.84 9.82
N GLU A 83 -14.06 5.69 9.49
CA GLU A 83 -13.44 4.38 9.72
C GLU A 83 -12.18 4.21 8.86
N PHE A 84 -12.26 4.56 7.58
CA PHE A 84 -11.13 4.51 6.66
C PHE A 84 -10.00 5.42 7.12
N ARG A 85 -10.30 6.65 7.54
CA ARG A 85 -9.32 7.55 8.15
C ARG A 85 -8.62 6.92 9.35
N ASN A 86 -9.38 6.38 10.30
CA ASN A 86 -8.79 5.78 11.50
C ASN A 86 -7.89 4.58 11.15
N ALA A 87 -8.29 3.79 10.15
CA ALA A 87 -7.48 2.70 9.63
C ALA A 87 -6.17 3.21 8.99
N LEU A 88 -6.24 4.25 8.16
CA LEU A 88 -5.08 4.87 7.52
C LEU A 88 -4.13 5.49 8.56
N LEU A 89 -4.65 6.25 9.52
CA LEU A 89 -3.85 6.81 10.62
C LEU A 89 -3.16 5.72 11.44
N GLY A 90 -3.86 4.62 11.72
CA GLY A 90 -3.30 3.48 12.41
C GLY A 90 -2.13 2.83 11.67
N GLN A 91 -2.13 2.84 10.33
CA GLN A 91 -0.99 2.38 9.52
C GLN A 91 0.12 3.43 9.45
N LEU A 92 -0.22 4.69 9.16
CA LEU A 92 0.74 5.78 9.06
C LEU A 92 1.61 5.91 10.30
N ARG A 93 1.02 5.84 11.50
CA ARG A 93 1.74 5.89 12.78
C ARG A 93 2.73 4.74 12.98
N ARG A 94 2.55 3.61 12.30
CA ARG A 94 3.47 2.46 12.37
C ARG A 94 4.62 2.58 11.38
N ILE A 95 4.35 3.12 10.19
CA ILE A 95 5.31 3.09 9.09
C ILE A 95 6.17 4.36 8.95
N VAL A 96 5.68 5.51 9.41
CA VAL A 96 6.43 6.78 9.36
C VAL A 96 6.15 7.67 10.57
N PRO A 97 7.15 8.41 11.08
CA PRO A 97 6.90 9.46 12.06
C PRO A 97 6.00 10.55 11.46
N HIS A 98 5.17 11.17 12.29
CA HIS A 98 4.33 12.29 11.87
C HIS A 98 5.18 13.55 11.60
N ASP A 99 4.75 14.38 10.66
CA ASP A 99 5.46 15.61 10.28
C ASP A 99 4.83 16.89 10.88
N LEU A 100 3.95 16.75 11.88
CA LEU A 100 3.21 17.84 12.54
C LEU A 100 4.08 18.96 13.13
N ARG A 101 5.36 18.69 13.45
CA ARG A 101 6.28 19.71 13.98
C ARG A 101 6.99 20.51 12.89
N ARG A 102 6.84 20.14 11.62
CA ARG A 102 7.48 20.85 10.50
C ARG A 102 6.61 22.02 10.06
N ARG A 103 7.27 23.10 9.60
CA ARG A 103 6.58 24.28 9.06
C ARG A 103 5.78 23.98 7.80
N ALA A 104 6.22 23.01 7.00
CA ALA A 104 5.52 22.56 5.80
C ALA A 104 5.62 21.04 5.67
N PRO A 105 4.56 20.36 5.18
CA PRO A 105 4.58 18.93 4.90
C PRO A 105 5.62 18.60 3.82
N VAL A 106 6.55 17.70 4.14
CA VAL A 106 7.66 17.32 3.25
C VAL A 106 7.37 16.05 2.48
N ARG A 107 6.65 15.12 3.12
CA ARG A 107 6.27 13.82 2.56
C ARG A 107 4.85 13.87 2.00
N THR A 108 4.62 13.08 0.96
CA THR A 108 3.30 12.94 0.31
C THR A 108 2.79 11.52 0.54
N ALA A 109 1.53 11.36 0.94
CA ALA A 109 0.90 10.05 1.01
C ALA A 109 -0.05 9.83 -0.18
N ALA A 110 0.02 8.67 -0.81
CA ALA A 110 -0.91 8.22 -1.84
C ALA A 110 -1.57 6.90 -1.41
N LEU A 111 -2.74 6.61 -1.96
CA LEU A 111 -3.48 5.39 -1.65
C LEU A 111 -3.76 4.62 -2.94
N LEU A 112 -3.41 3.34 -2.95
CA LEU A 112 -3.75 2.38 -3.99
C LEU A 112 -4.87 1.47 -3.46
N PHE A 113 -6.01 1.42 -4.11
CA PHE A 113 -7.10 0.52 -3.76
C PHE A 113 -7.33 -0.53 -4.86
N CYS A 114 -7.14 -1.80 -4.51
CA CYS A 114 -7.36 -2.93 -5.40
C CYS A 114 -8.82 -3.40 -5.27
N ARG A 115 -9.57 -3.44 -6.38
CA ARG A 115 -10.94 -3.94 -6.41
C ARG A 115 -11.21 -4.81 -7.64
N GLY A 116 -12.23 -5.65 -7.56
CA GLY A 116 -12.60 -6.56 -8.66
C GLY A 116 -13.42 -5.90 -9.77
N GLY A 117 -14.09 -4.79 -9.50
CA GLY A 117 -14.99 -4.11 -10.43
C GLY A 117 -14.31 -3.17 -11.43
N GLY A 118 -15.13 -2.29 -12.03
CA GLY A 118 -14.68 -1.25 -12.97
C GLY A 118 -13.78 -0.20 -12.33
N SER A 119 -13.30 0.76 -13.14
CA SER A 119 -12.50 1.90 -12.65
C SER A 119 -13.32 3.16 -12.40
N ASP A 120 -14.63 3.10 -12.61
CA ASP A 120 -15.56 4.21 -12.39
C ASP A 120 -15.68 4.55 -10.91
N TRP A 121 -15.79 5.84 -10.60
CA TRP A 121 -15.93 6.30 -9.22
C TRP A 121 -17.15 5.66 -8.54
N SER A 122 -16.98 5.33 -7.25
CA SER A 122 -18.00 4.79 -6.38
C SER A 122 -17.97 5.47 -5.01
N GLU A 123 -19.03 5.33 -4.22
CA GLU A 123 -19.09 5.87 -2.86
C GLU A 123 -17.95 5.36 -1.96
N VAL A 124 -17.48 4.13 -2.20
CA VAL A 124 -16.32 3.55 -1.52
C VAL A 124 -15.05 4.37 -1.83
N ASP A 125 -14.86 4.78 -3.08
CA ASP A 125 -13.74 5.62 -3.49
C ASP A 125 -13.84 7.00 -2.81
N GLY A 126 -15.04 7.59 -2.76
CA GLY A 126 -15.27 8.87 -2.08
C GLY A 126 -14.96 8.82 -0.59
N ALA A 127 -15.38 7.77 0.12
CA ALA A 127 -15.04 7.56 1.52
C ALA A 127 -13.52 7.37 1.72
N TRP A 128 -12.84 6.64 0.83
CA TRP A 128 -11.37 6.47 0.90
C TRP A 128 -10.63 7.78 0.64
N MET A 129 -11.06 8.56 -0.35
CA MET A 129 -10.52 9.88 -0.67
C MET A 129 -10.65 10.83 0.52
N TRP A 130 -11.86 10.89 1.11
CA TRP A 130 -12.10 11.67 2.32
C TRP A 130 -11.19 11.20 3.46
N GLY A 131 -11.14 9.89 3.71
CA GLY A 131 -10.35 9.30 4.78
C GLY A 131 -8.85 9.55 4.60
N LEU A 132 -8.35 9.50 3.36
CA LEU A 132 -6.97 9.80 3.02
C LEU A 132 -6.64 11.28 3.29
N ARG A 133 -7.49 12.20 2.83
CA ARG A 133 -7.31 13.64 3.05
C ARG A 133 -7.25 13.98 4.53
N ASP A 134 -8.19 13.47 5.32
CA ASP A 134 -8.25 13.75 6.76
C ASP A 134 -7.07 13.08 7.49
N ALA A 135 -6.71 11.84 7.14
CA ALA A 135 -5.56 11.16 7.72
C ALA A 135 -4.23 11.87 7.42
N CYS A 136 -4.05 12.38 6.18
CA CYS A 136 -2.87 13.16 5.83
C CYS A 136 -2.77 14.44 6.65
N THR A 137 -3.89 15.15 6.80
CA THR A 137 -3.99 16.38 7.59
C THR A 137 -3.59 16.10 9.04
N LEU A 138 -4.14 15.04 9.65
CA LEU A 138 -3.88 14.66 11.04
C LEU A 138 -2.47 14.08 11.27
N HIS A 139 -1.78 13.61 10.22
CA HIS A 139 -0.40 13.08 10.31
C HIS A 139 0.66 14.09 9.84
N GLY A 140 0.26 15.26 9.34
CA GLY A 140 1.15 16.31 8.83
C GLY A 140 1.77 16.00 7.46
N LEU A 141 1.10 15.20 6.63
CA LEU A 141 1.56 14.80 5.28
C LEU A 141 0.80 15.59 4.20
N ARG A 142 1.39 15.74 3.00
CA ARG A 142 0.63 16.16 1.83
C ARG A 142 -0.28 15.03 1.38
N CYS A 143 -1.56 15.34 1.16
CA CYS A 143 -2.49 14.42 0.54
C CYS A 143 -2.16 14.31 -0.95
N GLY A 144 -1.87 13.10 -1.42
CA GLY A 144 -1.48 12.78 -2.80
C GLY A 144 -2.54 11.97 -3.55
N ALA A 145 -2.09 11.26 -4.59
CA ALA A 145 -2.96 10.55 -5.51
C ALA A 145 -3.79 9.43 -4.85
N TYR A 146 -5.02 9.26 -5.34
CA TYR A 146 -5.85 8.07 -5.13
C TYR A 146 -5.86 7.24 -6.42
N ILE A 147 -5.43 5.99 -6.32
CA ILE A 147 -5.23 5.09 -7.44
C ILE A 147 -6.13 3.88 -7.27
N VAL A 148 -6.91 3.57 -8.29
CA VAL A 148 -7.70 2.35 -8.35
C VAL A 148 -6.95 1.33 -9.20
N LEU A 149 -6.83 0.10 -8.71
CA LEU A 149 -6.32 -1.05 -9.44
C LEU A 149 -7.44 -2.07 -9.64
N THR A 150 -7.68 -2.44 -10.89
CA THR A 150 -8.71 -3.39 -11.33
C THR A 150 -8.08 -4.51 -12.15
N PRO A 151 -8.84 -5.56 -12.54
CA PRO A 151 -8.38 -6.53 -13.53
C PRO A 151 -8.00 -5.89 -14.87
N ALA A 152 -8.70 -4.83 -15.28
CA ALA A 152 -8.48 -4.15 -16.56
C ALA A 152 -7.24 -3.23 -16.55
N GLY A 153 -6.87 -2.67 -15.40
CA GLY A 153 -5.76 -1.74 -15.33
C GLY A 153 -5.70 -0.94 -14.04
N TRP A 154 -4.90 0.12 -14.05
CA TRP A 154 -4.90 1.12 -12.98
C TRP A 154 -5.33 2.48 -13.50
N GLN A 155 -5.90 3.30 -12.63
CA GLN A 155 -6.32 4.67 -12.93
C GLN A 155 -6.07 5.57 -11.71
N VAL A 156 -5.55 6.77 -11.95
CA VAL A 156 -5.47 7.85 -10.96
C VAL A 156 -6.76 8.66 -11.04
N LEU A 157 -7.58 8.62 -9.98
CA LEU A 157 -8.82 9.39 -9.94
C LEU A 157 -8.52 10.88 -9.73
N GLY A 158 -9.28 11.73 -10.42
CA GLY A 158 -9.11 13.19 -10.44
C GLY A 158 -8.08 13.71 -11.45
N GLU A 159 -7.28 12.84 -12.09
CA GLU A 159 -6.24 13.24 -13.05
C GLU A 159 -6.42 12.65 -14.45
N GLY A 160 -7.16 11.55 -14.58
CA GLY A 160 -7.43 10.89 -15.86
C GLY A 160 -6.28 10.02 -16.38
N ARG A 161 -5.14 9.97 -15.69
CA ARG A 161 -4.04 9.04 -16.02
C ARG A 161 -4.46 7.60 -15.73
N LYS A 162 -4.20 6.70 -16.68
CA LYS A 162 -4.52 5.27 -16.57
C LYS A 162 -3.49 4.43 -17.30
N GLY A 163 -3.43 3.14 -16.98
CA GLY A 163 -2.51 2.21 -17.60
C GLY A 163 -2.90 0.75 -17.40
N ARG A 164 -2.12 -0.15 -18.02
CA ARG A 164 -2.31 -1.60 -17.91
C ARG A 164 -1.97 -2.10 -16.51
N ARG A 165 -2.66 -3.15 -16.07
CA ARG A 165 -2.39 -3.86 -14.81
C ARG A 165 -0.93 -4.35 -14.79
N PRO A 166 -0.19 -4.15 -13.68
CA PRO A 166 1.11 -4.81 -13.50
C PRO A 166 0.93 -6.32 -13.60
N ARG A 167 1.87 -7.00 -14.26
CA ARG A 167 1.88 -8.47 -14.20
C ARG A 167 2.32 -8.84 -12.79
N SER A 168 1.62 -9.78 -12.17
CA SER A 168 2.22 -10.48 -11.03
C SER A 168 3.53 -11.10 -11.52
N PRO A 169 4.60 -11.12 -10.70
CA PRO A 169 5.69 -12.05 -10.98
C PRO A 169 5.05 -13.43 -10.96
N GLU A 170 4.91 -14.03 -12.15
CA GLU A 170 4.49 -15.41 -12.27
C GLU A 170 5.53 -16.22 -11.49
N PRO A 171 5.14 -17.18 -10.64
CA PRO A 171 6.12 -18.14 -10.15
C PRO A 171 6.73 -18.74 -11.42
N SER A 172 8.03 -18.59 -11.58
CA SER A 172 8.75 -19.20 -12.69
C SER A 172 8.71 -20.72 -12.51
N GLU A 173 7.59 -21.36 -12.84
CA GLU A 173 7.51 -22.79 -13.13
C GLU A 173 8.21 -22.99 -14.47
N GLY A 174 9.53 -23.19 -14.43
CA GLY A 174 10.29 -23.27 -15.67
C GLY A 174 11.80 -23.25 -15.53
N ALA A 175 12.35 -23.98 -14.56
CA ALA A 175 13.62 -24.66 -14.79
C ALA A 175 13.54 -26.01 -14.07
N PRO A 176 13.38 -27.14 -14.79
CA PRO A 176 13.79 -28.40 -14.24
C PRO A 176 15.27 -28.22 -13.87
N ALA A 177 15.60 -28.41 -12.60
CA ALA A 177 16.98 -28.68 -12.23
C ALA A 177 17.35 -29.95 -13.01
N GLU A 178 18.04 -29.77 -14.14
CA GLU A 178 18.71 -30.85 -14.82
C GLU A 178 19.74 -31.38 -13.82
N LEU A 179 19.35 -32.44 -13.13
CA LEU A 179 20.24 -33.25 -12.32
C LEU A 179 21.44 -33.59 -13.21
N PRO A 180 22.68 -33.25 -12.84
CA PRO A 180 23.82 -33.76 -13.57
C PRO A 180 23.77 -35.28 -13.41
N GLN A 181 23.50 -35.99 -14.51
CA GLN A 181 23.74 -37.43 -14.61
C GLN A 181 25.25 -37.67 -14.57
N GLY A 182 25.80 -37.60 -13.36
CA GLY A 182 27.14 -38.07 -13.06
C GLY A 182 27.12 -39.58 -12.96
N THR A 183 27.67 -40.24 -13.98
CA THR A 183 28.11 -41.64 -13.90
C THR A 183 28.88 -41.86 -12.58
N PRO A 184 28.58 -42.89 -11.77
CA PRO A 184 29.29 -43.13 -10.53
C PRO A 184 30.70 -43.67 -10.81
N PRO A 185 31.80 -43.06 -10.32
CA PRO A 185 33.10 -43.70 -10.31
C PRO A 185 33.17 -44.79 -9.22
N PRO A 186 33.94 -45.88 -9.44
CA PRO A 186 33.99 -47.01 -8.52
C PRO A 186 34.65 -46.65 -7.19
N ALA A 187 34.05 -47.18 -6.12
CA ALA A 187 34.48 -47.03 -4.74
C ALA A 187 35.90 -47.57 -4.49
N ARG A 188 36.69 -46.82 -3.72
CA ARG A 188 37.91 -47.30 -3.05
C ARG A 188 38.02 -46.74 -1.62
N PRO A 189 38.72 -47.44 -0.73
CA PRO A 189 38.21 -47.75 0.60
C PRO A 189 38.56 -46.75 1.71
N VAL A 190 37.78 -46.92 2.78
CA VAL A 190 37.83 -46.27 4.10
C VAL A 190 39.26 -46.06 4.64
N SER A 191 39.51 -44.86 5.15
CA SER A 191 40.52 -44.60 6.18
C SER A 191 39.99 -43.56 7.16
N ALA A 192 40.13 -43.90 8.45
CA ALA A 192 39.47 -43.29 9.59
C ALA A 192 39.84 -41.81 9.85
N PRO A 193 38.95 -41.02 10.48
CA PRO A 193 39.29 -39.66 10.89
C PRO A 193 40.18 -39.65 12.15
N ARG A 194 41.36 -39.00 12.04
CA ARG A 194 42.07 -38.46 13.20
C ARG A 194 41.37 -37.17 13.61
N THR A 195 40.87 -37.16 14.84
CA THR A 195 40.31 -35.98 15.51
C THR A 195 41.35 -34.88 15.63
N CYS A 196 41.00 -33.67 15.21
CA CYS A 196 41.69 -32.44 15.61
C CYS A 196 40.65 -31.36 15.88
N SER A 197 40.31 -31.26 17.17
CA SER A 197 39.61 -30.16 17.80
C SER A 197 40.42 -28.86 17.65
N ARG A 198 39.83 -27.83 17.03
CA ARG A 198 40.41 -26.49 16.99
C ARG A 198 39.77 -25.58 18.03
N ARG A 199 40.58 -25.37 19.06
CA ARG A 199 40.62 -24.32 20.09
C ARG A 199 39.91 -23.00 19.75
N LEU A 200 39.03 -22.58 20.66
CA LEU A 200 38.74 -21.18 20.97
C LEU A 200 39.80 -20.67 21.97
N ALA A 201 40.34 -19.48 21.75
CA ALA A 201 41.18 -18.77 22.71
C ALA A 201 40.42 -17.56 23.28
N PRO A 202 40.44 -17.32 24.60
CA PRO A 202 39.96 -16.06 25.18
C PRO A 202 41.09 -15.00 25.21
N ARG A 203 40.70 -13.75 24.93
CA ARG A 203 41.53 -12.54 25.06
C ARG A 203 41.57 -12.08 26.52
N THR A 204 42.76 -11.79 27.04
CA THR A 204 42.97 -11.03 28.28
C THR A 204 43.64 -9.69 27.98
N TRP A 205 43.25 -8.66 28.73
CA TRP A 205 43.84 -7.32 28.78
C TRP A 205 44.89 -7.26 29.91
N PRO A 206 45.87 -6.34 29.85
CA PRO A 206 46.59 -5.92 31.05
C PRO A 206 46.25 -4.48 31.48
N GLU A 207 46.06 -4.32 32.79
CA GLU A 207 46.27 -3.08 33.53
C GLU A 207 47.76 -2.93 33.88
N GLY A 208 48.21 -1.68 34.03
CA GLY A 208 49.54 -1.28 34.49
C GLY A 208 50.01 0.00 33.83
#